data_AF-Q16HM5-F1
#
_entry.id   AF-Q16HM5-F1
#
_cell.length_a   1.000
_cell.length_b   1.000
_cell.length_c   1.000
_cell.angle_alpha   90.00
_cell.angle_beta   90.00
_cell.angle_gamma   90.00
#
_symmetry.space_group_name_H-M   'P 1'
#
loop_
_entity.id
_entity.type
_entity.pdbx_description
1 polymer ?
#
loop_
_entity_poly.entity_id
_entity_poly.type
_entity_poly.pdbx_seq_one_letter_code
_entity_poly.pdbx_strand_id
1 'polypeptide(L)'
;MLVEKFLQITKAKERYYADSQTHRHKLRIVQALCVVIKLTGTKPYSLLDIVLYETNQPNINYLIELILADSTIDTLTIINSLKNDKVKVSGVQSVFVILWLRCCKTNYLDAEYINFLLPWTMAQNFSTRLYAQITISKLLEKFYEKPTKPDQCPFSNIFSAINSYLKQGNVEKNLEKCMKDFRFNSIFDYDNLLTLENVFHNIPKVSGMASEDVVGTKSLRECFETLRLSEVNLGDALKFDYLTSERKENLFLNQGFGGADHIQKKIVPLKCLEPTLELLTNLPEKLRLKKKGNVEGLIVVASLVNRAPNLGGLARSSEIFAVKQYIVNSLKDLENKEFQALSMTAEKWLNVAELKSFQIVDYLLEMKSKGYSVVGAEQTTGSRPIQQIEFPKRSILVLGHEKEGLPAHIISHLDIIAEIPQFGVVRSLNVHVTGAIFMWEYAKQHHVVDL
;
A
#
# COMPACT_ATOMS: atom_id res chain seq x y z
N MET A 1 2.79 30.44 -10.47
CA MET A 1 3.84 30.05 -9.50
C MET A 1 3.48 28.85 -8.61
N LEU A 2 2.56 28.94 -7.64
CA LEU A 2 2.29 27.82 -6.71
C LEU A 2 1.79 26.55 -7.43
N VAL A 3 0.86 26.70 -8.38
CA VAL A 3 0.37 25.59 -9.22
C VAL A 3 1.49 25.00 -10.09
N GLU A 4 2.34 25.84 -10.69
CA GLU A 4 3.48 25.35 -11.48
C GLU A 4 4.47 24.56 -10.63
N LYS A 5 4.74 25.02 -9.40
CA LYS A 5 5.58 24.29 -8.44
C LYS A 5 4.97 22.94 -8.08
N PHE A 6 3.64 22.88 -7.91
CA PHE A 6 2.93 21.62 -7.68
C PHE A 6 3.14 20.64 -8.86
N LEU A 7 2.93 21.11 -10.10
CA LEU A 7 3.09 20.31 -11.32
C LEU A 7 4.54 19.87 -11.55
N GLN A 8 5.53 20.72 -11.23
CA GLN A 8 6.95 20.35 -11.29
C GLN A 8 7.28 19.20 -10.34
N ILE A 9 6.74 19.23 -9.12
CA ILE A 9 6.91 18.14 -8.15
C ILE A 9 6.25 16.86 -8.67
N THR A 10 5.06 16.95 -9.29
CA THR A 10 4.41 15.79 -9.93
C THR A 10 5.26 15.19 -11.04
N LYS A 11 5.83 16.02 -11.94
CA LYS A 11 6.69 15.55 -13.04
C LYS A 11 7.95 14.86 -12.56
N ALA A 12 8.52 15.31 -11.44
CA ALA A 12 9.73 14.71 -10.86
C ALA A 12 9.46 13.36 -10.18
N LYS A 13 8.28 13.18 -9.55
CA LYS A 13 7.87 11.92 -8.90
C LYS A 13 6.38 11.68 -9.10
N GLU A 14 6.06 10.79 -10.02
CA GLU A 14 4.68 10.43 -10.38
C GLU A 14 3.93 9.71 -9.24
N ARG A 15 4.66 8.99 -8.36
CA ARG A 15 4.11 8.35 -7.16
C ARG A 15 4.90 8.75 -5.92
N TYR A 16 4.17 9.06 -4.85
CA TYR A 16 4.73 9.40 -3.55
C TYR A 16 3.85 8.86 -2.42
N TYR A 17 4.48 8.58 -1.28
CA TYR A 17 3.83 7.94 -0.13
C TYR A 17 3.26 8.98 0.84
N ALA A 18 2.28 8.57 1.66
CA ALA A 18 1.83 9.37 2.80
C ALA A 18 3.02 9.73 3.70
N ASP A 19 2.95 10.90 4.32
CA ASP A 19 3.98 11.52 5.18
C ASP A 19 5.40 11.67 4.59
N SER A 20 5.59 11.36 3.31
CA SER A 20 6.85 11.64 2.62
C SER A 20 7.11 13.15 2.49
N GLN A 21 8.39 13.53 2.33
CA GLN A 21 8.76 14.92 2.10
C GLN A 21 8.03 15.52 0.88
N THR A 22 7.83 14.73 -0.18
CA THR A 22 7.06 15.12 -1.37
C THR A 22 5.58 15.37 -1.04
N HIS A 23 4.97 14.51 -0.22
CA HIS A 23 3.59 14.69 0.25
C HIS A 23 3.44 15.98 1.04
N ARG A 24 4.32 16.21 2.04
CA ARG A 24 4.30 17.42 2.88
C ARG A 24 4.46 18.68 2.05
N HIS A 25 5.37 18.69 1.07
CA HIS A 25 5.55 19.84 0.17
C HIS A 25 4.29 20.13 -0.66
N LYS A 26 3.69 19.10 -1.27
CA LYS A 26 2.45 19.26 -2.05
C LYS A 26 1.30 19.76 -1.17
N LEU A 27 1.16 19.22 0.03
CA LEU A 27 0.14 19.66 0.98
C LEU A 27 0.32 21.14 1.36
N ARG A 28 1.53 21.57 1.71
CA ARG A 28 1.81 22.98 2.05
C ARG A 28 1.50 23.92 0.89
N ILE A 29 1.78 23.50 -0.35
CA ILE A 29 1.41 24.26 -1.55
C ILE A 29 -0.12 24.41 -1.66
N VAL A 30 -0.88 23.34 -1.46
CA VAL A 30 -2.35 23.40 -1.55
C VAL A 30 -2.95 24.19 -0.38
N GLN A 31 -2.43 24.07 0.83
CA GLN A 31 -2.83 24.92 1.96
C GLN A 31 -2.60 26.40 1.68
N ALA A 32 -1.45 26.76 1.09
CA ALA A 32 -1.18 28.13 0.65
C ALA A 32 -2.14 28.58 -0.45
N LEU A 33 -2.49 27.69 -1.40
CA LEU A 33 -3.47 27.97 -2.44
C LEU A 33 -4.87 28.24 -1.86
N CYS A 34 -5.32 27.51 -0.83
CA CYS A 34 -6.59 27.80 -0.16
C CYS A 34 -6.65 29.25 0.34
N VAL A 35 -5.57 29.74 0.95
CA VAL A 35 -5.49 31.11 1.48
C VAL A 35 -5.42 32.12 0.34
N VAL A 36 -4.56 31.90 -0.65
CA VAL A 36 -4.36 32.85 -1.77
C VAL A 36 -5.62 32.99 -2.60
N ILE A 37 -6.27 31.88 -2.98
CA ILE A 37 -7.46 31.92 -3.86
C ILE A 37 -8.61 32.64 -3.17
N LYS A 38 -8.77 32.46 -1.86
CA LYS A 38 -9.77 33.18 -1.07
C LYS A 38 -9.55 34.70 -1.10
N LEU A 39 -8.29 35.15 -1.16
CA LEU A 39 -7.93 36.56 -1.21
C LEU A 39 -7.98 37.15 -2.62
N THR A 40 -7.59 36.38 -3.64
CA THR A 40 -7.43 36.87 -5.01
C THR A 40 -8.64 36.64 -5.90
N GLY A 41 -9.54 35.72 -5.55
CA GLY A 41 -10.70 35.34 -6.37
C GLY A 41 -10.34 34.69 -7.71
N THR A 42 -9.09 34.25 -7.90
CA THR A 42 -8.62 33.68 -9.17
C THR A 42 -9.30 32.35 -9.47
N LYS A 43 -9.77 32.18 -10.72
CA LYS A 43 -10.43 30.94 -11.17
C LYS A 43 -9.44 29.75 -11.21
N PRO A 44 -9.66 28.69 -10.44
CA PRO A 44 -8.69 27.60 -10.28
C PRO A 44 -8.84 26.47 -11.33
N TYR A 45 -8.94 26.79 -12.63
CA TYR A 45 -9.11 25.76 -13.68
C TYR A 45 -8.01 24.69 -13.67
N SER A 46 -6.76 25.08 -13.42
CA SER A 46 -5.65 24.14 -13.34
C SER A 46 -5.78 23.15 -12.17
N LEU A 47 -6.50 23.51 -11.10
CA LEU A 47 -6.74 22.60 -9.99
C LEU A 47 -7.80 21.55 -10.33
N LEU A 48 -8.74 21.86 -11.22
CA LEU A 48 -9.70 20.90 -11.75
C LEU A 48 -8.96 19.79 -12.51
N ASP A 49 -8.01 20.15 -13.38
CA ASP A 49 -7.17 19.16 -14.09
C ASP A 49 -6.34 18.30 -13.12
N ILE A 50 -5.79 18.89 -12.07
CA ILE A 50 -5.02 18.15 -11.06
C ILE A 50 -5.90 17.10 -10.36
N VAL A 51 -7.13 17.45 -9.97
CA VAL A 51 -8.06 16.51 -9.33
C VAL A 51 -8.49 15.39 -10.28
N LEU A 52 -8.71 15.71 -11.56
CA LEU A 52 -9.21 14.75 -12.54
C LEU A 52 -8.16 13.75 -13.01
N TYR A 53 -6.91 14.19 -13.17
CA TYR A 53 -5.88 13.40 -13.87
C TYR A 53 -4.73 12.95 -12.97
N GLU A 54 -4.44 13.65 -11.86
CA GLU A 54 -3.35 13.28 -10.96
C GLU A 54 -3.79 12.38 -9.80
N THR A 55 -2.90 11.49 -9.37
CA THR A 55 -3.10 10.67 -8.17
C THR A 55 -2.44 11.34 -6.96
N ASN A 56 -3.24 11.95 -6.09
CA ASN A 56 -2.77 12.60 -4.88
C ASN A 56 -3.29 11.91 -3.60
N GLN A 57 -2.68 12.24 -2.46
CA GLN A 57 -3.15 11.77 -1.16
C GLN A 57 -4.51 12.39 -0.80
N PRO A 58 -5.34 11.72 0.02
CA PRO A 58 -6.72 12.16 0.27
C PRO A 58 -6.83 13.60 0.79
N ASN A 59 -5.99 14.01 1.74
CA ASN A 59 -5.97 15.38 2.27
C ASN A 59 -5.75 16.47 1.20
N ILE A 60 -4.89 16.21 0.23
CA ILE A 60 -4.63 17.13 -0.89
C ILE A 60 -5.89 17.23 -1.74
N ASN A 61 -6.51 16.09 -2.08
CA ASN A 61 -7.76 16.10 -2.85
C ASN A 61 -8.88 16.82 -2.09
N TYR A 62 -9.04 16.57 -0.80
CA TYR A 62 -10.07 17.20 0.02
C TYR A 62 -9.91 18.73 0.07
N LEU A 63 -8.69 19.24 0.20
CA LEU A 63 -8.44 20.68 0.15
C LEU A 63 -8.74 21.26 -1.24
N ILE A 64 -8.37 20.56 -2.32
CA ILE A 64 -8.69 21.03 -3.67
C ILE A 64 -10.21 20.97 -3.94
N GLU A 65 -10.91 19.95 -3.43
CA GLU A 65 -12.37 19.84 -3.48
C GLU A 65 -13.03 21.07 -2.82
N LEU A 66 -12.56 21.51 -1.64
CA LEU A 66 -13.07 22.72 -1.00
C LEU A 66 -12.81 23.97 -1.85
N ILE A 67 -11.62 24.11 -2.44
CA ILE A 67 -11.30 25.24 -3.33
C ILE A 67 -12.24 25.25 -4.54
N LEU A 68 -12.45 24.10 -5.19
CA LEU A 68 -13.30 23.99 -6.37
C LEU A 68 -14.77 24.23 -6.02
N ALA A 69 -15.21 23.77 -4.85
CA ALA A 69 -16.55 24.03 -4.34
C ALA A 69 -16.80 25.52 -4.06
N ASP A 70 -15.81 26.24 -3.51
CA ASP A 70 -15.91 27.67 -3.22
C ASP A 70 -15.62 28.57 -4.44
N SER A 71 -15.09 28.01 -5.52
CA SER A 71 -14.69 28.77 -6.71
C SER A 71 -15.87 29.25 -7.58
N THR A 72 -15.64 30.32 -8.34
CA THR A 72 -16.60 30.87 -9.32
C THR A 72 -16.68 30.08 -10.64
N ILE A 73 -16.11 28.88 -10.72
CA ILE A 73 -16.24 28.02 -11.90
C ILE A 73 -17.71 27.58 -11.98
N ASP A 74 -18.30 27.50 -13.16
CA ASP A 74 -19.68 27.04 -13.30
C ASP A 74 -19.83 25.53 -12.98
N THR A 75 -20.93 25.13 -12.34
CA THR A 75 -21.14 23.75 -11.89
C THR A 75 -21.28 22.78 -13.06
N LEU A 76 -21.94 23.18 -14.15
CA LEU A 76 -22.03 22.35 -15.35
C LEU A 76 -20.66 22.17 -16.01
N THR A 77 -19.78 23.17 -15.93
CA THR A 77 -18.40 23.05 -16.42
C THR A 77 -17.62 21.95 -15.66
N ILE A 78 -17.74 21.91 -14.33
CA ILE A 78 -17.11 20.86 -13.51
C ILE A 78 -17.69 19.49 -13.85
N ILE A 79 -19.01 19.38 -13.95
CA ILE A 79 -19.71 18.15 -14.28
C ILE A 79 -19.29 17.63 -15.68
N ASN A 80 -19.27 18.52 -16.68
CA ASN A 80 -18.92 18.16 -18.07
C ASN A 80 -17.47 17.73 -18.22
N SER A 81 -16.57 18.10 -17.29
CA SER A 81 -15.17 17.65 -17.32
C SER A 81 -15.02 16.11 -17.24
N LEU A 82 -16.01 15.42 -16.66
CA LEU A 82 -16.04 13.97 -16.53
C LEU A 82 -16.40 13.23 -17.82
N LYS A 83 -16.83 13.93 -18.88
CA LYS A 83 -17.12 13.31 -20.19
C LYS A 83 -15.85 12.80 -20.90
N ASN A 84 -14.66 13.17 -20.40
CA ASN A 84 -13.40 12.68 -20.94
C ASN A 84 -13.07 11.29 -20.37
N ASP A 85 -12.83 10.31 -21.25
CA ASP A 85 -12.53 8.91 -20.87
C ASP A 85 -11.22 8.75 -20.08
N LYS A 86 -10.37 9.78 -20.02
CA LYS A 86 -9.08 9.73 -19.31
C LYS A 86 -9.15 10.07 -17.82
N VAL A 87 -10.32 10.41 -17.29
CA VAL A 87 -10.47 10.83 -15.89
C VAL A 87 -10.22 9.66 -14.94
N LYS A 88 -9.46 9.91 -13.87
CA LYS A 88 -9.18 8.93 -12.82
C LYS A 88 -10.39 8.71 -11.93
N VAL A 89 -10.54 7.49 -11.40
CA VAL A 89 -11.60 7.11 -10.45
C VAL A 89 -11.72 8.07 -9.26
N SER A 90 -10.59 8.49 -8.68
CA SER A 90 -10.56 9.45 -7.57
C SER A 90 -11.06 10.84 -7.98
N GLY A 91 -10.78 11.26 -9.21
CA GLY A 91 -11.27 12.53 -9.76
C GLY A 91 -12.78 12.51 -9.94
N VAL A 92 -13.33 11.41 -10.46
CA VAL A 92 -14.79 11.21 -10.56
C VAL A 92 -15.47 11.35 -9.19
N GLN A 93 -14.93 10.69 -8.17
CA GLN A 93 -15.45 10.76 -6.79
C GLN A 93 -15.36 12.17 -6.22
N SER A 94 -14.27 12.89 -6.48
CA SER A 94 -14.05 14.26 -6.03
C SER A 94 -15.11 15.20 -6.65
N VAL A 95 -15.46 15.02 -7.92
CA VAL A 95 -16.52 15.82 -8.57
C VAL A 95 -17.89 15.61 -7.93
N PHE A 96 -18.22 14.38 -7.50
CA PHE A 96 -19.48 14.13 -6.78
C PHE A 96 -19.55 14.87 -5.45
N VAL A 97 -18.43 14.91 -4.72
CA VAL A 97 -18.31 15.67 -3.48
C VAL A 97 -18.38 17.18 -3.74
N ILE A 98 -17.68 17.68 -4.75
CA ILE A 98 -17.72 19.10 -5.13
C ILE A 98 -19.15 19.53 -5.47
N LEU A 99 -19.89 18.68 -6.20
CA LEU A 99 -21.29 18.92 -6.53
C LEU A 99 -22.17 19.01 -5.27
N TRP A 100 -22.02 18.06 -4.34
CA TRP A 100 -22.71 18.10 -3.04
C TRP A 100 -22.42 19.41 -2.28
N LEU A 101 -21.14 19.76 -2.13
CA LEU A 101 -20.73 20.97 -1.41
C LEU A 101 -21.27 22.23 -2.05
N ARG A 102 -21.27 22.32 -3.39
CA ARG A 102 -21.81 23.46 -4.13
C ARG A 102 -23.30 23.62 -3.93
N CYS A 103 -24.08 22.54 -4.11
CA CYS A 103 -25.51 22.58 -3.85
C CYS A 103 -25.78 23.03 -2.41
N CYS A 104 -25.01 22.52 -1.44
CA CYS A 104 -25.15 22.94 -0.05
C CYS A 104 -24.84 24.42 0.17
N LYS A 105 -23.82 24.97 -0.49
CA LYS A 105 -23.41 26.38 -0.41
C LYS A 105 -24.41 27.32 -1.08
N THR A 106 -24.89 26.96 -2.27
CA THR A 106 -25.88 27.78 -3.00
C THR A 106 -27.30 27.58 -2.50
N ASN A 107 -27.51 26.57 -1.64
CA ASN A 107 -28.81 26.07 -1.24
C ASN A 107 -29.76 25.84 -2.44
N TYR A 108 -29.21 25.31 -3.53
CA TYR A 108 -29.93 25.08 -4.78
C TYR A 108 -29.54 23.75 -5.42
N LEU A 109 -30.54 23.02 -5.92
CA LEU A 109 -30.38 21.76 -6.63
C LEU A 109 -31.05 21.83 -8.00
N ASP A 110 -30.25 21.70 -9.05
CA ASP A 110 -30.73 21.51 -10.42
C ASP A 110 -31.05 20.02 -10.66
N ALA A 111 -32.20 19.76 -11.30
CA ALA A 111 -32.61 18.42 -11.70
C ALA A 111 -31.61 17.77 -12.68
N GLU A 112 -30.91 18.56 -13.51
CA GLU A 112 -29.88 18.05 -14.42
C GLU A 112 -28.72 17.37 -13.69
N TYR A 113 -28.39 17.80 -12.48
CA TYR A 113 -27.29 17.25 -11.69
C TYR A 113 -27.58 15.80 -11.28
N ILE A 114 -28.83 15.48 -10.94
CA ILE A 114 -29.25 14.12 -10.61
C ILE A 114 -29.21 13.23 -11.85
N ASN A 115 -29.70 13.74 -12.99
CA ASN A 115 -29.63 13.02 -14.27
C ASN A 115 -28.19 12.74 -14.69
N PHE A 116 -27.27 13.66 -14.41
CA PHE A 116 -25.85 13.46 -14.67
C PHE A 116 -25.21 12.40 -13.76
N LEU A 117 -25.58 12.35 -12.48
CA LEU A 117 -25.05 11.35 -11.53
C LEU A 117 -25.61 9.95 -11.78
N LEU A 118 -26.80 9.83 -12.37
CA LEU A 118 -27.52 8.57 -12.51
C LEU A 118 -26.73 7.47 -13.26
N PRO A 119 -26.08 7.71 -14.42
CA PRO A 119 -25.24 6.71 -15.09
C PRO A 119 -24.10 6.18 -14.20
N TRP A 120 -23.55 7.03 -13.33
CA TRP A 120 -22.44 6.66 -12.44
C TRP A 120 -22.85 5.73 -11.31
N THR A 121 -24.15 5.65 -10.99
CA THR A 121 -24.68 4.65 -10.05
C THR A 121 -24.49 3.21 -10.54
N MET A 122 -24.25 3.03 -11.85
CA MET A 122 -24.02 1.74 -12.51
C MET A 122 -22.60 1.60 -13.08
N ALA A 123 -21.67 2.48 -12.70
CA ALA A 123 -20.27 2.42 -13.13
C ALA A 123 -19.60 1.05 -12.83
N GLN A 124 -18.57 0.69 -13.60
CA GLN A 124 -17.85 -0.58 -13.40
C GLN A 124 -17.16 -0.65 -12.03
N ASN A 125 -16.66 0.49 -11.53
CA ASN A 125 -15.98 0.57 -10.23
C ASN A 125 -17.00 0.68 -9.08
N PHE A 126 -16.93 -0.27 -8.14
CA PHE A 126 -17.84 -0.32 -6.98
C PHE A 126 -17.82 0.97 -6.14
N SER A 127 -16.63 1.53 -5.87
CA SER A 127 -16.52 2.74 -5.05
C SER A 127 -17.10 3.97 -5.75
N THR A 128 -16.96 4.08 -7.07
CA THR A 128 -17.61 5.14 -7.86
C THR A 128 -19.14 5.03 -7.80
N ARG A 129 -19.68 3.82 -7.95
CA ARG A 129 -21.13 3.57 -7.81
C ARG A 129 -21.64 4.01 -6.45
N LEU A 130 -20.96 3.60 -5.39
CA LEU A 130 -21.35 3.91 -4.02
C LEU A 130 -21.35 5.42 -3.77
N TYR A 131 -20.31 6.14 -4.19
CA TYR A 131 -20.26 7.60 -4.04
C TYR A 131 -21.38 8.31 -4.83
N ALA A 132 -21.66 7.87 -6.07
CA ALA A 132 -22.75 8.45 -6.86
C ALA A 132 -24.11 8.24 -6.17
N GLN A 133 -24.37 7.03 -5.69
CA GLN A 133 -25.60 6.67 -4.97
C GLN A 133 -25.77 7.48 -3.68
N ILE A 134 -24.71 7.61 -2.88
CA ILE A 134 -24.73 8.40 -1.63
C ILE A 134 -24.96 9.88 -1.95
N THR A 135 -24.29 10.41 -2.97
CA THR A 135 -24.44 11.83 -3.37
C THR A 135 -25.88 12.13 -3.79
N ILE A 136 -26.49 11.27 -4.61
CA ILE A 136 -27.91 11.41 -5.00
C ILE A 136 -28.81 11.33 -3.76
N SER A 137 -28.61 10.32 -2.90
CA SER A 137 -29.45 10.14 -1.71
C SER A 137 -29.39 11.37 -0.79
N LYS A 138 -28.19 11.88 -0.50
CA LYS A 138 -27.96 13.08 0.31
C LYS A 138 -28.54 14.35 -0.30
N LEU A 139 -28.37 14.57 -1.61
CA LEU A 139 -28.97 15.71 -2.31
C LEU A 139 -30.50 15.67 -2.21
N LEU A 140 -31.11 14.50 -2.45
CA LEU A 140 -32.57 14.39 -2.38
C LEU A 140 -33.09 14.53 -0.95
N GLU A 141 -32.40 13.99 0.07
CA GLU A 141 -32.74 14.18 1.48
C GLU A 141 -32.63 15.64 1.93
N LYS A 142 -31.66 16.40 1.41
CA LYS A 142 -31.45 17.80 1.79
C LYS A 142 -32.47 18.74 1.16
N PHE A 143 -32.82 18.53 -0.11
CA PHE A 143 -33.64 19.48 -0.88
C PHE A 143 -35.12 19.10 -0.95
N TYR A 144 -35.51 17.89 -0.52
CA TYR A 144 -36.91 17.45 -0.49
C TYR A 144 -37.27 16.89 0.89
N GLU A 145 -38.34 17.41 1.51
CA GLU A 145 -38.79 16.99 2.85
C GLU A 145 -39.27 15.53 2.91
N LYS A 146 -39.88 15.02 1.83
CA LYS A 146 -40.31 13.62 1.71
C LYS A 146 -39.87 13.04 0.37
N PRO A 147 -38.60 12.62 0.26
CA PRO A 147 -38.02 12.15 -0.99
C PRO A 147 -38.65 10.84 -1.50
N THR A 148 -39.50 10.16 -0.70
CA THR A 148 -40.22 8.95 -1.08
C THR A 148 -41.58 9.20 -1.75
N LYS A 149 -42.10 10.43 -1.75
CA LYS A 149 -43.41 10.76 -2.34
C LYS A 149 -43.26 11.35 -3.75
N PRO A 150 -43.91 10.78 -4.78
CA PRO A 150 -43.80 11.28 -6.15
C PRO A 150 -44.34 12.70 -6.32
N ASP A 151 -45.37 13.08 -5.55
CA ASP A 151 -45.97 14.43 -5.60
C ASP A 151 -45.03 15.52 -5.07
N GLN A 152 -43.97 15.14 -4.34
CA GLN A 152 -43.06 16.06 -3.66
C GLN A 152 -41.61 15.93 -4.13
N CYS A 153 -41.25 14.84 -4.83
CA CYS A 153 -39.92 14.63 -5.39
C CYS A 153 -40.05 13.92 -6.75
N PRO A 154 -39.63 14.55 -7.86
CA PRO A 154 -39.70 13.94 -9.19
C PRO A 154 -38.80 12.69 -9.31
N PHE A 155 -37.84 12.54 -8.39
CA PHE A 155 -36.89 11.43 -8.33
C PHE A 155 -37.25 10.38 -7.26
N SER A 156 -38.49 10.35 -6.77
CA SER A 156 -38.89 9.46 -5.65
C SER A 156 -38.63 7.98 -5.90
N ASN A 157 -38.85 7.54 -7.15
CA ASN A 157 -38.61 6.15 -7.55
C ASN A 157 -37.12 5.82 -7.54
N ILE A 158 -36.27 6.75 -7.98
CA ILE A 158 -34.81 6.61 -7.96
C ILE A 158 -34.31 6.59 -6.52
N PHE A 159 -34.82 7.49 -5.68
CA PHE A 159 -34.48 7.54 -4.26
C PHE A 159 -34.83 6.22 -3.54
N SER A 160 -36.03 5.70 -3.76
CA SER A 160 -36.48 4.42 -3.19
C SER A 160 -35.60 3.26 -3.66
N ALA A 161 -35.27 3.18 -4.95
CA ALA A 161 -34.42 2.14 -5.51
C ALA A 161 -33.00 2.19 -4.93
N ILE A 162 -32.38 3.38 -4.86
CA ILE A 162 -31.05 3.58 -4.30
C ILE A 162 -31.04 3.21 -2.82
N ASN A 163 -32.00 3.69 -2.03
CA ASN A 163 -32.03 3.39 -0.60
C ASN A 163 -32.38 1.95 -0.28
N SER A 164 -33.16 1.27 -1.13
CA SER A 164 -33.36 -0.18 -1.03
C SER A 164 -32.03 -0.92 -1.23
N TYR A 165 -31.25 -0.55 -2.26
CA TYR A 165 -29.94 -1.14 -2.51
C TYR A 165 -28.93 -0.86 -1.39
N LEU A 166 -28.88 0.38 -0.88
CA LEU A 166 -27.98 0.78 0.20
C LEU A 166 -28.26 0.04 1.52
N LYS A 167 -29.50 -0.44 1.73
CA LYS A 167 -29.93 -1.23 2.89
C LYS A 167 -29.74 -2.75 2.72
N GLN A 168 -29.24 -3.23 1.57
CA GLN A 168 -29.07 -4.66 1.33
C GLN A 168 -27.64 -5.15 1.65
N GLY A 169 -27.53 -6.15 2.53
CA GLY A 169 -26.35 -7.00 2.72
C GLY A 169 -25.08 -6.27 3.20
N ASN A 170 -23.91 -6.67 2.69
CA ASN A 170 -22.60 -6.10 3.04
C ASN A 170 -22.41 -4.63 2.63
N VAL A 171 -23.37 -4.02 1.92
CA VAL A 171 -23.35 -2.60 1.57
C VAL A 171 -23.61 -1.74 2.79
N GLU A 172 -24.40 -2.20 3.77
CA GLU A 172 -24.70 -1.46 5.00
C GLU A 172 -23.44 -1.14 5.83
N LYS A 173 -22.49 -2.08 5.92
CA LYS A 173 -21.17 -1.85 6.56
C LYS A 173 -20.29 -0.85 5.80
N ASN A 174 -20.36 -0.84 4.46
CA ASN A 174 -19.65 0.12 3.62
C ASN A 174 -20.36 1.49 3.60
N LEU A 175 -21.69 1.49 3.78
CA LEU A 175 -22.52 2.66 3.95
C LEU A 175 -22.14 3.36 5.25
N GLU A 176 -22.02 2.65 6.38
CA GLU A 176 -21.50 3.24 7.61
C GLU A 176 -20.12 3.88 7.41
N LYS A 177 -19.25 3.28 6.59
CA LYS A 177 -17.90 3.81 6.27
C LYS A 177 -17.93 5.08 5.42
N CYS A 178 -18.82 5.16 4.43
CA CYS A 178 -18.97 6.33 3.56
C CYS A 178 -19.92 7.41 4.12
N MET A 179 -20.91 7.04 4.93
CA MET A 179 -21.77 7.95 5.69
C MET A 179 -21.02 8.57 6.86
N LYS A 180 -19.92 7.96 7.30
CA LYS A 180 -18.93 8.56 8.19
C LYS A 180 -17.93 9.48 7.46
N ASP A 181 -18.00 9.59 6.14
CA ASP A 181 -17.19 10.54 5.40
C ASP A 181 -17.62 11.96 5.77
N PHE A 182 -16.71 12.69 6.41
CA PHE A 182 -16.94 14.04 6.91
C PHE A 182 -17.42 15.02 5.83
N ARG A 183 -17.15 14.75 4.55
CA ARG A 183 -17.52 15.60 3.41
C ARG A 183 -19.02 15.57 3.10
N PHE A 184 -19.69 14.46 3.41
CA PHE A 184 -21.14 14.29 3.20
C PHE A 184 -21.99 14.55 4.45
N ASN A 185 -21.35 14.73 5.60
CA ASN A 185 -22.04 15.08 6.84
C ASN A 185 -22.07 16.60 6.98
N SER A 186 -23.21 17.15 7.39
CA SER A 186 -23.50 18.59 7.50
C SER A 186 -22.74 19.29 8.62
N ILE A 187 -21.44 19.04 8.69
CA ILE A 187 -20.51 19.49 9.73
C ILE A 187 -19.79 20.76 9.27
N PHE A 188 -19.71 21.00 7.95
CA PHE A 188 -19.12 22.21 7.42
C PHE A 188 -20.09 23.40 7.50
N ASP A 189 -19.53 24.55 7.85
CA ASP A 189 -20.12 25.84 7.46
C ASP A 189 -19.99 25.97 5.94
N TYR A 190 -21.11 25.76 5.23
CA TYR A 190 -21.16 25.80 3.77
C TYR A 190 -20.98 27.21 3.21
N ASP A 191 -21.30 28.24 3.99
CA ASP A 191 -21.10 29.63 3.58
C ASP A 191 -19.60 29.97 3.55
N ASN A 192 -18.82 29.35 4.44
CA ASN A 192 -17.38 29.55 4.56
C ASN A 192 -16.59 28.23 4.61
N LEU A 193 -16.42 27.58 3.45
CA LEU A 193 -15.69 26.30 3.35
C LEU A 193 -14.19 26.43 3.65
N LEU A 194 -13.55 27.52 3.22
CA LEU A 194 -12.10 27.76 3.31
C LEU A 194 -11.71 28.50 4.60
N THR A 195 -12.17 28.02 5.75
CA THR A 195 -11.68 28.50 7.07
C THR A 195 -10.27 27.99 7.35
N LEU A 196 -9.48 28.73 8.12
CA LEU A 196 -8.12 28.31 8.47
C LEU A 196 -8.13 27.05 9.33
N GLU A 197 -9.16 26.86 10.16
CA GLU A 197 -9.37 25.63 10.91
C GLU A 197 -9.58 24.44 9.97
N ASN A 198 -10.37 24.58 8.90
CA ASN A 198 -10.55 23.50 7.91
C ASN A 198 -9.24 23.14 7.19
N VAL A 199 -8.47 24.16 6.80
CA VAL A 199 -7.25 24.01 6.01
C VAL A 199 -6.08 23.42 6.81
N PHE A 200 -5.91 23.85 8.06
CA PHE A 200 -4.74 23.53 8.88
C PHE A 200 -5.01 22.56 10.04
N HIS A 201 -6.26 22.42 10.49
CA HIS A 201 -6.65 21.53 11.60
C HIS A 201 -7.54 20.37 11.11
N ASN A 202 -8.77 20.66 10.68
CA ASN A 202 -9.81 19.64 10.50
C ASN A 202 -9.46 18.62 9.40
N ILE A 203 -9.09 19.06 8.19
CA ILE A 203 -8.75 18.14 7.09
C ILE A 203 -7.48 17.32 7.40
N PRO A 204 -6.34 17.93 7.80
CA PRO A 204 -5.16 17.17 8.20
C PRO A 204 -5.46 16.12 9.28
N LYS A 205 -6.25 16.49 10.30
CA LYS A 205 -6.63 15.60 11.40
C LYS A 205 -7.48 14.41 10.94
N VAL A 206 -8.53 14.64 10.14
CA VAL A 206 -9.41 13.56 9.66
C VAL A 206 -8.70 12.63 8.67
N SER A 207 -7.80 13.19 7.86
CA SER A 207 -7.02 12.42 6.89
C SER A 207 -5.92 11.53 7.51
N GLY A 208 -5.72 11.60 8.83
CA GLY A 208 -4.76 10.76 9.55
C GLY A 208 -3.31 11.24 9.49
N MET A 209 -3.07 12.54 9.33
CA MET A 209 -1.71 13.09 9.36
C MET A 209 -1.06 12.98 10.74
N ALA A 210 0.27 12.94 10.76
CA ALA A 210 1.05 12.98 11.99
C ALA A 210 0.70 14.23 12.82
N SER A 211 0.64 14.07 14.14
CA SER A 211 0.22 15.15 15.05
C SER A 211 1.11 16.39 14.97
N GLU A 212 2.37 16.22 14.57
CA GLU A 212 3.34 17.30 14.31
C GLU A 212 2.99 18.18 13.09
N ASP A 213 2.24 17.64 12.11
CA ASP A 213 1.87 18.36 10.89
C ASP A 213 0.47 19.01 10.98
N VAL A 214 -0.31 18.67 12.02
CA VAL A 214 -1.64 19.23 12.30
C VAL A 214 -1.48 20.47 13.19
N VAL A 215 -1.95 21.62 12.73
CA VAL A 215 -1.88 22.85 13.54
C VAL A 215 -3.00 22.82 14.58
N GLY A 216 -2.68 22.98 15.87
CA GLY A 216 -3.68 23.00 16.93
C GLY A 216 -4.56 24.26 16.89
N THR A 217 -5.84 24.12 17.21
CA THR A 217 -6.83 25.22 17.30
C THR A 217 -6.34 26.36 18.19
N LYS A 218 -5.70 26.03 19.32
CA LYS A 218 -5.13 27.04 20.24
C LYS A 218 -4.05 27.88 19.55
N SER A 219 -3.13 27.23 18.83
CA SER A 219 -2.06 27.91 18.10
C SER A 219 -2.61 28.75 16.94
N LEU A 220 -3.67 28.30 16.27
CA LEU A 220 -4.33 29.11 15.24
C LEU A 220 -4.96 30.37 15.84
N ARG A 221 -5.65 30.26 16.99
CA ARG A 221 -6.24 31.40 17.69
C ARG A 221 -5.19 32.40 18.19
N GLU A 222 -4.11 31.91 18.81
CA GLU A 222 -2.98 32.74 19.24
C GLU A 222 -2.35 33.53 18.06
N CYS A 223 -2.25 32.91 16.88
CA CYS A 223 -1.79 33.59 15.67
C CYS A 223 -2.74 34.72 15.24
N PHE A 224 -4.06 34.51 15.29
CA PHE A 224 -5.05 35.55 14.95
C PHE A 224 -5.01 36.71 15.93
N GLU A 225 -4.89 36.42 17.23
CA GLU A 225 -4.74 37.43 18.29
C GLU A 225 -3.45 38.25 18.08
N THR A 226 -2.34 37.58 17.81
CA THR A 226 -1.03 38.22 17.59
C THR A 226 -1.05 39.10 16.34
N LEU A 227 -1.67 38.63 15.25
CA LEU A 227 -1.77 39.36 13.98
C LEU A 227 -2.93 40.36 13.94
N ARG A 228 -3.73 40.45 15.01
CA ARG A 228 -4.94 41.29 15.12
C ARG A 228 -5.93 41.07 13.96
N LEU A 229 -6.10 39.82 13.55
CA LEU A 229 -7.02 39.43 12.48
C LEU A 229 -8.42 39.15 13.04
N SER A 230 -9.46 39.44 12.25
CA SER A 230 -10.84 39.09 12.60
C SER A 230 -11.06 37.57 12.56
N GLU A 231 -11.74 37.02 13.56
CA GLU A 231 -12.02 35.56 13.68
C GLU A 231 -12.99 35.02 12.62
N VAL A 232 -13.57 35.87 11.76
CA VAL A 232 -14.53 35.50 10.70
C VAL A 232 -14.02 34.38 9.78
N ASN A 233 -12.70 34.28 9.60
CA ASN A 233 -12.07 33.25 8.75
C ASN A 233 -11.36 32.13 9.53
N LEU A 234 -11.40 32.17 10.87
CA LEU A 234 -10.80 31.15 11.71
C LEU A 234 -11.56 29.83 11.55
N GLY A 235 -12.88 29.85 11.73
CA GLY A 235 -13.75 28.67 11.75
C GLY A 235 -13.65 27.89 13.06
N ASP A 236 -14.44 26.82 13.18
CA ASP A 236 -14.52 26.00 14.38
C ASP A 236 -13.89 24.61 14.20
N ALA A 237 -13.29 24.11 15.29
CA ALA A 237 -12.78 22.75 15.35
C ALA A 237 -13.95 21.78 15.29
N LEU A 238 -13.96 20.92 14.27
CA LEU A 238 -15.03 19.96 14.10
C LEU A 238 -14.94 18.87 15.18
N LYS A 239 -16.05 18.65 15.88
CA LYS A 239 -16.19 17.53 16.81
C LYS A 239 -16.44 16.26 16.00
N PHE A 240 -15.38 15.55 15.71
CA PHE A 240 -15.48 14.20 15.15
C PHE A 240 -15.76 13.24 16.31
N ASP A 241 -16.90 12.56 16.27
CA ASP A 241 -17.01 11.27 16.96
C ASP A 241 -15.93 10.40 16.33
N TYR A 242 -14.84 10.18 17.09
CA TYR A 242 -13.59 9.55 16.67
C TYR A 242 -13.80 8.64 15.46
N LEU A 243 -13.54 9.17 14.26
CA LEU A 243 -13.21 8.31 13.15
C LEU A 243 -11.87 7.74 13.55
N THR A 244 -11.89 6.50 14.04
CA THR A 244 -10.70 5.66 14.09
C THR A 244 -10.06 5.83 12.73
N SER A 245 -9.00 6.63 12.71
CA SER A 245 -8.14 6.76 11.56
C SER A 245 -7.58 5.35 11.40
N GLU A 246 -8.23 4.56 10.55
CA GLU A 246 -7.55 3.44 9.93
C GLU A 246 -6.43 4.11 9.15
N ARG A 247 -5.28 4.28 9.82
CA ARG A 247 -3.98 4.13 9.17
C ARG A 247 -4.22 3.10 8.09
N LYS A 248 -3.98 3.47 6.83
CA LYS A 248 -3.96 2.53 5.70
C LYS A 248 -2.82 1.53 5.91
N GLU A 249 -2.90 0.74 6.96
CA GLU A 249 -2.40 -0.61 6.95
C GLU A 249 -3.50 -1.39 6.26
N ASN A 250 -3.21 -1.93 5.07
CA ASN A 250 -4.03 -2.98 4.49
C ASN A 250 -4.06 -4.16 5.47
N LEU A 251 -4.93 -4.13 6.47
CA LEU A 251 -5.31 -5.26 7.29
C LEU A 251 -6.71 -5.64 6.87
N PHE A 252 -6.79 -6.66 6.02
CA PHE A 252 -7.96 -7.48 5.88
C PHE A 252 -8.24 -8.15 7.23
N LEU A 253 -8.90 -7.45 8.15
CA LEU A 253 -9.52 -8.09 9.31
C LEU A 253 -10.96 -8.45 8.94
N ASN A 254 -11.09 -9.56 8.23
CA ASN A 254 -12.30 -10.34 8.31
C ASN A 254 -12.48 -10.77 9.77
N GLN A 255 -13.70 -10.63 10.30
CA GLN A 255 -14.11 -11.30 11.53
C GLN A 255 -14.13 -12.82 11.29
N GLY A 256 -12.94 -13.41 11.35
CA GLY A 256 -12.71 -14.84 11.53
C GLY A 256 -12.08 -15.05 12.91
N PHE A 257 -12.25 -16.25 13.46
CA PHE A 257 -11.73 -16.69 14.76
C PHE A 257 -10.33 -16.11 15.08
N GLY A 258 -10.25 -15.33 16.17
CA GLY A 258 -8.99 -14.82 16.73
C GLY A 258 -9.09 -13.36 17.20
N GLY A 259 -9.68 -13.13 18.38
CA GLY A 259 -9.85 -11.79 18.99
C GLY A 259 -8.55 -11.00 19.21
N ALA A 260 -8.64 -9.93 20.02
CA ALA A 260 -7.61 -8.89 20.22
C ALA A 260 -6.17 -9.37 20.53
N ASP A 261 -5.96 -10.65 20.85
CA ASP A 261 -4.65 -11.27 21.09
C ASP A 261 -3.90 -11.69 19.81
N HIS A 262 -4.58 -11.76 18.65
CA HIS A 262 -3.99 -12.20 17.38
C HIS A 262 -3.88 -11.05 16.37
N ILE A 263 -3.22 -9.96 16.78
CA ILE A 263 -2.91 -8.84 15.89
C ILE A 263 -1.81 -9.27 14.89
N GLN A 264 -2.05 -9.02 13.60
CA GLN A 264 -1.07 -9.29 12.55
C GLN A 264 0.21 -8.49 12.79
N LYS A 265 1.31 -9.15 13.17
CA LYS A 265 2.64 -8.55 13.21
C LYS A 265 3.24 -8.58 11.81
N LYS A 266 3.18 -7.47 11.07
CA LYS A 266 3.97 -7.32 9.84
C LYS A 266 5.39 -6.90 10.19
N ILE A 267 6.37 -7.72 9.85
CA ILE A 267 7.78 -7.30 9.85
C ILE A 267 7.93 -6.27 8.72
N VAL A 268 8.26 -5.03 9.08
CA VAL A 268 8.54 -3.97 8.10
C VAL A 268 9.99 -4.18 7.63
N PRO A 269 10.22 -4.58 6.37
CA PRO A 269 11.59 -4.67 5.85
C PRO A 269 12.17 -3.25 5.84
N LEU A 270 13.44 -3.06 6.22
CA LEU A 270 14.12 -1.77 6.15
C LEU A 270 14.29 -1.35 4.67
N LYS A 271 13.22 -0.81 4.08
CA LYS A 271 13.12 -0.53 2.63
C LYS A 271 13.78 0.78 2.17
N CYS A 272 14.51 1.49 3.03
CA CYS A 272 14.94 2.86 2.72
C CYS A 272 16.39 3.22 3.05
N LEU A 273 17.27 2.27 3.33
CA LEU A 273 18.65 2.60 3.69
C LEU A 273 19.61 1.81 2.81
N GLU A 274 20.45 2.53 2.06
CA GLU A 274 21.68 1.93 1.51
C GLU A 274 22.48 1.33 2.67
N PRO A 275 23.10 0.16 2.51
CA PRO A 275 23.88 -0.48 3.56
C PRO A 275 25.18 0.31 3.79
N THR A 276 25.08 1.47 4.42
CA THR A 276 26.20 2.15 5.07
C THR A 276 26.53 1.43 6.36
N LEU A 277 27.82 1.38 6.71
CA LEU A 277 28.34 0.69 7.91
C LEU A 277 27.69 1.14 9.24
N GLU A 278 27.00 2.29 9.24
CA GLU A 278 26.27 2.90 10.36
C GLU A 278 24.83 2.39 10.55
N LEU A 279 24.16 1.93 9.49
CA LEU A 279 23.18 0.83 9.62
C LEU A 279 23.97 -0.46 9.84
N LEU A 280 23.45 -1.67 9.88
CA LEU A 280 24.16 -2.76 10.58
C LEU A 280 24.31 -2.41 12.08
N THR A 281 25.13 -1.43 12.47
CA THR A 281 24.85 -0.42 13.51
C THR A 281 23.69 -0.70 14.48
N ASN A 282 22.51 -0.35 13.98
CA ASN A 282 21.26 -0.31 14.73
C ASN A 282 20.41 -1.59 14.60
N LEU A 283 20.93 -2.67 13.98
CA LEU A 283 20.26 -3.96 14.02
C LEU A 283 20.43 -4.58 15.42
N PRO A 284 19.44 -5.34 15.93
CA PRO A 284 19.62 -6.16 17.12
C PRO A 284 20.92 -6.96 17.03
N GLU A 285 21.74 -6.96 18.09
CA GLU A 285 23.05 -7.62 18.09
C GLU A 285 22.99 -9.08 17.60
N LYS A 286 21.91 -9.80 17.91
CA LYS A 286 21.62 -11.16 17.42
C LYS A 286 21.65 -11.29 15.89
N LEU A 287 21.18 -10.28 15.15
CA LEU A 287 21.17 -10.27 13.67
C LEU A 287 22.50 -9.80 13.08
N ARG A 288 23.27 -8.98 13.80
CA ARG A 288 24.62 -8.53 13.39
C ARG A 288 25.66 -9.63 13.55
N LEU A 289 25.59 -10.40 14.64
CA LEU A 289 26.54 -11.46 14.97
C LEU A 289 26.49 -12.64 13.98
N LYS A 290 25.36 -12.92 13.32
CA LYS A 290 25.26 -13.96 12.29
C LYS A 290 25.95 -13.60 10.96
N LYS A 291 26.15 -12.32 10.65
CA LYS A 291 26.65 -11.86 9.34
C LYS A 291 28.16 -11.59 9.28
N LYS A 292 28.88 -11.58 10.41
CA LYS A 292 30.35 -11.39 10.43
C LYS A 292 31.06 -12.57 11.12
N GLY A 293 31.82 -13.33 10.34
CA GLY A 293 32.90 -14.17 10.86
C GLY A 293 32.53 -15.55 11.42
N ASN A 294 31.26 -15.99 11.37
CA ASN A 294 30.92 -17.30 11.89
C ASN A 294 31.30 -18.42 10.89
N VAL A 295 32.07 -19.41 11.34
CA VAL A 295 32.50 -20.54 10.49
C VAL A 295 31.32 -21.49 10.20
N GLU A 296 30.30 -21.45 11.06
CA GLU A 296 29.06 -22.23 10.98
C GLU A 296 27.98 -21.50 10.16
N GLY A 297 27.06 -22.25 9.56
CA GLY A 297 25.95 -21.72 8.76
C GLY A 297 25.59 -22.60 7.55
N LEU A 298 24.40 -22.36 7.02
CA LEU A 298 23.91 -23.00 5.80
C LEU A 298 24.38 -22.24 4.56
N ILE A 299 24.93 -22.96 3.59
CA ILE A 299 25.19 -22.45 2.23
C ILE A 299 24.16 -23.08 1.30
N VAL A 300 23.56 -22.27 0.41
CA VAL A 300 22.58 -22.76 -0.57
C VAL A 300 23.15 -22.63 -1.96
N VAL A 301 23.30 -23.75 -2.66
CA VAL A 301 23.80 -23.84 -4.04
C VAL A 301 22.63 -24.02 -4.99
N ALA A 302 22.33 -22.96 -5.74
CA ALA A 302 21.29 -22.89 -6.76
C ALA A 302 21.87 -22.79 -8.18
N SER A 303 23.14 -23.18 -8.38
CA SER A 303 23.82 -23.12 -9.68
C SER A 303 23.22 -24.01 -10.78
N LEU A 304 22.36 -24.97 -10.42
CA LEU A 304 21.62 -25.80 -11.39
C LEU A 304 20.21 -25.26 -11.68
N VAL A 305 19.74 -24.27 -10.92
CA VAL A 305 18.38 -23.70 -11.07
C VAL A 305 18.40 -22.71 -12.22
N ASN A 306 17.51 -22.92 -13.19
CA ASN A 306 17.55 -22.17 -14.45
C ASN A 306 16.59 -20.98 -14.47
N ARG A 307 15.44 -21.08 -13.79
CA ARG A 307 14.43 -20.01 -13.87
C ARG A 307 14.72 -18.86 -12.90
N ALA A 308 14.83 -17.65 -13.43
CA ALA A 308 15.00 -16.41 -12.67
C ALA A 308 13.93 -16.22 -11.55
N PRO A 309 12.64 -16.55 -11.75
CA PRO A 309 11.68 -16.52 -10.67
C PRO A 309 12.02 -17.41 -9.46
N ASN A 310 12.51 -18.64 -9.72
CA ASN A 310 12.88 -19.57 -8.67
C ASN A 310 14.12 -19.08 -7.92
N LEU A 311 15.10 -18.54 -8.64
CA LEU A 311 16.27 -17.90 -8.05
C LEU A 311 15.89 -16.71 -7.16
N GLY A 312 14.91 -15.89 -7.57
CA GLY A 312 14.42 -14.76 -6.77
C GLY A 312 13.68 -15.21 -5.50
N GLY A 313 12.85 -16.24 -5.59
CA GLY A 313 12.17 -16.84 -4.44
C GLY A 313 13.13 -17.50 -3.44
N LEU A 314 14.18 -18.16 -3.95
CA LEU A 314 15.25 -18.74 -3.14
C LEU A 314 16.07 -17.66 -2.45
N ALA A 315 16.43 -16.57 -3.15
CA ALA A 315 17.14 -15.44 -2.55
C ALA A 315 16.31 -14.84 -1.40
N ARG A 316 15.02 -14.59 -1.61
CA ARG A 316 14.16 -14.07 -0.54
C ARG A 316 14.09 -14.99 0.68
N SER A 317 13.91 -16.29 0.46
CA SER A 317 13.87 -17.27 1.55
C SER A 317 15.22 -17.38 2.27
N SER A 318 16.32 -17.32 1.52
CA SER A 318 17.68 -17.36 2.05
C SER A 318 17.97 -16.17 2.98
N GLU A 319 17.49 -14.98 2.63
CA GLU A 319 17.64 -13.79 3.46
C GLU A 319 16.86 -13.93 4.77
N ILE A 320 15.59 -14.32 4.67
CA ILE A 320 14.69 -14.48 5.82
C ILE A 320 15.22 -15.54 6.81
N PHE A 321 15.72 -16.66 6.30
CA PHE A 321 16.28 -17.74 7.14
C PHE A 321 17.76 -17.54 7.50
N ALA A 322 18.34 -16.38 7.21
CA ALA A 322 19.71 -16.03 7.54
C ALA A 322 20.77 -17.02 7.01
N VAL A 323 20.60 -17.46 5.76
CA VAL A 323 21.58 -18.28 5.04
C VAL A 323 22.91 -17.54 4.95
N LYS A 324 24.01 -18.26 5.19
CA LYS A 324 25.37 -17.71 5.23
C LYS A 324 25.84 -17.23 3.86
N GLN A 325 25.56 -18.02 2.83
CA GLN A 325 25.96 -17.72 1.46
C GLN A 325 24.95 -18.33 0.49
N TYR A 326 24.54 -17.53 -0.49
CA TYR A 326 23.65 -17.94 -1.57
C TYR A 326 24.45 -17.99 -2.87
N ILE A 327 24.49 -19.15 -3.53
CA ILE A 327 25.34 -19.38 -4.69
C ILE A 327 24.46 -19.60 -5.93
N VAL A 328 24.78 -18.87 -7.00
CA VAL A 328 24.06 -18.90 -8.28
C VAL A 328 25.01 -19.19 -9.44
N ASN A 329 24.46 -19.62 -10.58
CA ASN A 329 25.26 -19.89 -11.78
C ASN A 329 25.82 -18.62 -12.42
N SER A 330 25.06 -17.52 -12.43
CA SER A 330 25.57 -16.23 -12.86
C SER A 330 25.03 -15.07 -12.03
N LEU A 331 25.89 -14.12 -11.69
CA LEU A 331 25.47 -12.88 -11.05
C LEU A 331 24.57 -12.02 -11.96
N LYS A 332 24.61 -12.24 -13.28
CA LYS A 332 23.72 -11.58 -14.23
C LYS A 332 22.25 -11.92 -13.99
N ASP A 333 21.95 -13.08 -13.40
CA ASP A 333 20.58 -13.51 -13.12
C ASP A 333 19.89 -12.60 -12.09
N LEU A 334 20.66 -11.88 -11.25
CA LEU A 334 20.15 -10.93 -10.26
C LEU A 334 19.62 -9.64 -10.91
N GLU A 335 20.08 -9.30 -12.11
CA GLU A 335 19.63 -8.13 -12.87
C GLU A 335 18.31 -8.37 -13.60
N ASN A 336 17.85 -9.63 -13.65
CA ASN A 336 16.60 -9.99 -14.32
C ASN A 336 15.38 -9.40 -13.58
N LYS A 337 14.47 -8.78 -14.33
CA LYS A 337 13.22 -8.20 -13.79
C LYS A 337 12.35 -9.23 -13.06
N GLU A 338 12.29 -10.46 -13.55
CA GLU A 338 11.52 -11.53 -12.93
C GLU A 338 12.14 -12.00 -11.60
N PHE A 339 13.48 -12.02 -11.51
CA PHE A 339 14.19 -12.27 -10.26
C PHE A 339 13.86 -11.17 -9.25
N GLN A 340 14.03 -9.91 -9.63
CA GLN A 340 13.83 -8.74 -8.76
C GLN A 340 12.38 -8.63 -8.25
N ALA A 341 11.41 -9.02 -9.09
CA ALA A 341 9.99 -9.05 -8.72
C ALA A 341 9.71 -10.03 -7.56
N LEU A 342 10.48 -11.11 -7.41
CA LEU A 342 10.30 -12.10 -6.34
C LEU A 342 11.26 -11.91 -5.17
N SER A 343 12.52 -11.52 -5.44
CA SER A 343 13.52 -11.30 -4.41
C SER A 343 13.17 -10.13 -3.49
N MET A 344 12.46 -9.12 -4.01
CA MET A 344 12.01 -7.95 -3.24
C MET A 344 13.18 -7.28 -2.50
N THR A 345 14.33 -7.12 -3.18
CA THR A 345 15.60 -6.53 -2.68
C THR A 345 16.43 -7.39 -1.72
N ALA A 346 16.06 -8.65 -1.50
CA ALA A 346 16.81 -9.58 -0.65
C ALA A 346 18.28 -9.76 -1.09
N GLU A 347 18.56 -9.69 -2.39
CA GLU A 347 19.90 -9.83 -2.96
C GLU A 347 20.90 -8.79 -2.46
N LYS A 348 20.45 -7.61 -2.01
CA LYS A 348 21.32 -6.56 -1.46
C LYS A 348 21.80 -6.85 -0.04
N TRP A 349 21.12 -7.76 0.66
CA TRP A 349 21.37 -8.09 2.07
C TRP A 349 22.01 -9.48 2.25
N LEU A 350 22.13 -10.23 1.16
CA LEU A 350 22.71 -11.55 1.09
C LEU A 350 24.16 -11.50 0.60
N ASN A 351 24.96 -12.42 1.12
CA ASN A 351 26.25 -12.74 0.51
C ASN A 351 26.03 -13.67 -0.68
N VAL A 352 25.94 -13.10 -1.89
CA VAL A 352 25.73 -13.85 -3.13
C VAL A 352 27.07 -14.10 -3.83
N ALA A 353 27.32 -15.33 -4.25
CA ALA A 353 28.50 -15.70 -5.02
C ALA A 353 28.16 -16.45 -6.31
N GLU A 354 29.06 -16.35 -7.29
CA GLU A 354 28.96 -17.06 -8.56
C GLU A 354 29.70 -18.40 -8.49
N LEU A 355 29.05 -19.48 -8.92
CA LEU A 355 29.67 -20.79 -9.13
C LEU A 355 29.05 -21.43 -10.35
N LYS A 356 29.84 -21.67 -11.39
CA LYS A 356 29.33 -22.31 -12.62
C LYS A 356 28.98 -23.77 -12.35
N SER A 357 27.96 -24.27 -13.06
CA SER A 357 27.50 -25.66 -12.93
C SER A 357 28.61 -26.71 -13.04
N PHE A 358 29.58 -26.51 -13.96
CA PHE A 358 30.71 -27.43 -14.15
C PHE A 358 31.74 -27.40 -13.00
N GLN A 359 31.72 -26.39 -12.13
CA GLN A 359 32.64 -26.23 -11.00
C GLN A 359 32.06 -26.77 -9.69
N ILE A 360 30.79 -27.21 -9.68
CA ILE A 360 30.11 -27.61 -8.45
C ILE A 360 30.88 -28.73 -7.75
N VAL A 361 31.32 -29.77 -8.47
CA VAL A 361 32.01 -30.92 -7.85
C VAL A 361 33.29 -30.50 -7.14
N ASP A 362 34.13 -29.70 -7.80
CA ASP A 362 35.39 -29.22 -7.22
C ASP A 362 35.13 -28.37 -5.97
N TYR A 363 34.11 -27.50 -6.04
CA TYR A 363 33.68 -26.69 -4.90
C TYR A 363 33.18 -27.55 -3.72
N LEU A 364 32.38 -28.58 -4.00
CA LEU A 364 31.87 -29.48 -2.96
C LEU A 364 33.02 -30.23 -2.27
N LEU A 365 34.00 -30.73 -3.02
CA LEU A 365 35.19 -31.39 -2.48
C LEU A 365 36.02 -30.43 -1.60
N GLU A 366 36.25 -29.21 -2.07
CA GLU A 366 36.94 -28.17 -1.30
C GLU A 366 36.21 -27.88 0.02
N MET A 367 34.89 -27.73 -0.02
CA MET A 367 34.12 -27.40 1.17
C MET A 367 34.01 -28.56 2.16
N LYS A 368 34.00 -29.81 1.68
CA LYS A 368 34.13 -31.00 2.55
C LYS A 368 35.45 -31.00 3.31
N SER A 369 36.56 -30.61 2.67
CA SER A 369 37.86 -30.47 3.36
C SER A 369 37.84 -29.40 4.47
N LYS A 370 36.92 -28.42 4.36
CA LYS A 370 36.67 -27.37 5.38
C LYS A 370 35.64 -27.80 6.44
N GLY A 371 35.21 -29.06 6.43
CA GLY A 371 34.29 -29.64 7.39
C GLY A 371 32.82 -29.30 7.14
N TYR A 372 32.42 -29.02 5.90
CA TYR A 372 31.01 -28.93 5.53
C TYR A 372 30.47 -30.30 5.12
N SER A 373 29.22 -30.56 5.49
CA SER A 373 28.45 -31.69 4.98
C SER A 373 27.54 -31.24 3.84
N VAL A 374 27.51 -32.04 2.77
CA VAL A 374 26.74 -31.73 1.56
C VAL A 374 25.42 -32.49 1.57
N VAL A 375 24.33 -31.74 1.58
CA VAL A 375 22.95 -32.22 1.57
C VAL A 375 22.33 -31.92 0.21
N GLY A 376 21.92 -32.96 -0.52
CA GLY A 376 21.14 -32.78 -1.75
C GLY A 376 19.65 -32.91 -1.47
N ALA A 377 18.87 -31.94 -1.96
CA ALA A 377 17.41 -32.03 -1.96
C ALA A 377 16.95 -32.74 -3.23
N GLU A 378 16.77 -34.06 -3.16
CA GLU A 378 16.40 -34.89 -4.31
C GLU A 378 15.66 -36.16 -3.88
N GLN A 379 14.71 -36.59 -4.72
CA GLN A 379 13.98 -37.82 -4.54
C GLN A 379 14.77 -38.98 -5.15
N THR A 380 15.33 -39.84 -4.30
CA THR A 380 16.08 -41.03 -4.73
C THR A 380 15.68 -42.25 -3.91
N THR A 381 15.95 -43.45 -4.42
CA THR A 381 15.65 -44.71 -3.69
C THR A 381 16.37 -44.82 -2.33
N GLY A 382 17.48 -44.09 -2.15
CA GLY A 382 18.22 -44.03 -0.89
C GLY A 382 18.05 -42.72 -0.12
N SER A 383 17.15 -41.83 -0.55
CA SER A 383 16.91 -40.57 0.13
C SER A 383 16.19 -40.77 1.46
N ARG A 384 16.45 -39.89 2.43
CA ARG A 384 15.79 -39.91 3.74
C ARG A 384 14.73 -38.82 3.80
N PRO A 385 13.59 -39.06 4.48
CA PRO A 385 12.62 -38.01 4.77
C PRO A 385 13.28 -36.86 5.53
N ILE A 386 13.04 -35.63 5.11
CA ILE A 386 13.65 -34.42 5.68
C ILE A 386 13.46 -34.31 7.20
N GLN A 387 12.34 -34.80 7.73
CA GLN A 387 12.03 -34.77 9.17
C GLN A 387 12.95 -35.67 10.01
N GLN A 388 13.64 -36.62 9.39
CA GLN A 388 14.53 -37.58 10.05
C GLN A 388 16.01 -37.20 9.91
N ILE A 389 16.29 -36.06 9.28
CA ILE A 389 17.66 -35.62 9.01
C ILE A 389 18.10 -34.64 10.10
N GLU A 390 19.22 -34.96 10.72
CA GLU A 390 19.96 -34.03 11.55
C GLU A 390 20.87 -33.19 10.64
N PHE A 391 20.56 -31.92 10.48
CA PHE A 391 21.39 -31.02 9.69
C PHE A 391 22.66 -30.66 10.48
N PRO A 392 23.86 -30.94 9.96
CA PRO A 392 25.09 -30.43 10.56
C PRO A 392 25.11 -28.89 10.52
N LYS A 393 25.70 -28.25 11.54
CA LYS A 393 25.82 -26.78 11.59
C LYS A 393 26.56 -26.17 10.40
N ARG A 394 27.40 -26.96 9.72
CA ARG A 394 28.07 -26.60 8.47
C ARG A 394 27.46 -27.43 7.35
N SER A 395 26.36 -26.95 6.80
CA SER A 395 25.63 -27.64 5.74
C SER A 395 25.74 -26.88 4.43
N ILE A 396 25.87 -27.62 3.33
CA ILE A 396 25.68 -27.12 1.96
C ILE A 396 24.44 -27.79 1.41
N LEU A 397 23.40 -27.01 1.13
CA LEU A 397 22.21 -27.47 0.44
C LEU A 397 22.40 -27.32 -1.07
N VAL A 398 22.35 -28.42 -1.81
CA VAL A 398 22.41 -28.42 -3.28
C VAL A 398 21.02 -28.67 -3.86
N LEU A 399 20.56 -27.74 -4.71
CA LEU A 399 19.27 -27.81 -5.38
C LEU A 399 19.44 -28.20 -6.84
N GLY A 400 18.59 -29.11 -7.31
CA GLY A 400 18.60 -29.62 -8.68
C GLY A 400 17.94 -28.70 -9.71
N HIS A 401 18.15 -29.03 -10.98
CA HIS A 401 17.46 -28.40 -12.10
C HIS A 401 15.98 -28.78 -12.12
N GLU A 402 15.08 -27.86 -12.48
CA GLU A 402 13.62 -28.05 -12.34
C GLU A 402 13.06 -29.26 -13.10
N LYS A 403 13.73 -29.70 -14.16
CA LYS A 403 13.31 -30.85 -14.97
C LYS A 403 14.15 -32.10 -14.75
N GLU A 404 15.45 -31.93 -14.52
CA GLU A 404 16.44 -33.01 -14.54
C GLU A 404 16.90 -33.41 -13.15
N GLY A 405 16.57 -32.61 -12.12
CA GLY A 405 17.01 -32.85 -10.76
C GLY A 405 18.52 -32.63 -10.60
N LEU A 406 19.11 -33.34 -9.64
CA LEU A 406 20.56 -33.41 -9.45
C LEU A 406 21.17 -34.43 -10.43
N PRO A 407 22.21 -34.04 -11.21
CA PRO A 407 22.87 -34.98 -12.10
C PRO A 407 23.67 -36.02 -11.30
N ALA A 408 23.81 -37.22 -11.85
CA ALA A 408 24.43 -38.36 -11.16
C ALA A 408 25.85 -38.09 -10.63
N HIS A 409 26.65 -37.31 -11.37
CA HIS A 409 28.00 -36.93 -10.95
C HIS A 409 28.03 -35.98 -9.74
N ILE A 410 26.94 -35.26 -9.45
CA ILE A 410 26.80 -34.48 -8.21
C ILE A 410 26.26 -35.37 -7.09
N ILE A 411 25.30 -36.25 -7.40
CA ILE A 411 24.71 -37.20 -6.43
C ILE A 411 25.79 -38.04 -5.73
N SER A 412 26.79 -38.52 -6.46
CA SER A 412 27.89 -39.32 -5.89
C SER A 412 28.78 -38.57 -4.89
N HIS A 413 28.65 -37.25 -4.80
CA HIS A 413 29.42 -36.39 -3.91
C HIS A 413 28.58 -35.82 -2.76
N LEU A 414 27.32 -36.24 -2.61
CA LEU A 414 26.47 -35.85 -1.48
C LEU A 414 26.78 -36.73 -0.26
N ASP A 415 26.77 -36.14 0.94
CA ASP A 415 26.87 -36.90 2.20
C ASP A 415 25.48 -37.37 2.66
N ILE A 416 24.46 -36.54 2.40
CA ILE A 416 23.07 -36.82 2.73
C ILE A 416 22.21 -36.49 1.52
N ILE A 417 21.31 -37.41 1.17
CA ILE A 417 20.25 -37.17 0.19
C ILE A 417 18.92 -37.16 0.94
N ALA A 418 18.19 -36.08 0.76
CA ALA A 418 17.03 -35.75 1.54
C ALA A 418 15.85 -35.49 0.61
N GLU A 419 14.67 -36.00 0.99
CA GLU A 419 13.43 -35.74 0.25
C GLU A 419 12.33 -35.23 1.17
N ILE A 420 11.39 -34.47 0.59
CA ILE A 420 10.18 -34.02 1.27
C ILE A 420 9.09 -35.05 0.97
N PRO A 421 8.53 -35.74 1.98
CA PRO A 421 7.42 -36.66 1.77
C PRO A 421 6.24 -35.97 1.08
N GLN A 422 5.73 -36.58 0.01
CA GLN A 422 4.61 -36.07 -0.77
C GLN A 422 3.40 -37.00 -0.61
N PHE A 423 2.22 -36.42 -0.43
CA PHE A 423 0.96 -37.16 -0.24
C PHE A 423 -0.05 -36.93 -1.37
N GLY A 424 0.33 -36.13 -2.38
CA GLY A 424 -0.49 -35.81 -3.54
C GLY A 424 -0.09 -36.58 -4.80
N VAL A 425 -0.76 -36.28 -5.91
CA VAL A 425 -0.54 -36.93 -7.22
C VAL A 425 0.47 -36.20 -8.12
N VAL A 426 0.88 -34.98 -7.76
CA VAL A 426 1.86 -34.21 -8.52
C VAL A 426 3.25 -34.77 -8.28
N ARG A 427 4.09 -34.81 -9.33
CA ARG A 427 5.41 -35.44 -9.30
C ARG A 427 6.35 -34.84 -8.25
N SER A 428 6.43 -33.51 -8.19
CA SER A 428 7.37 -32.81 -7.30
C SER A 428 6.91 -31.39 -6.99
N LEU A 429 7.45 -30.85 -5.89
CA LEU A 429 7.34 -29.45 -5.52
C LEU A 429 8.19 -28.55 -6.43
N ASN A 430 7.84 -27.27 -6.50
CA ASN A 430 8.71 -26.28 -7.13
C ASN A 430 10.04 -26.17 -6.34
N VAL A 431 11.18 -26.14 -7.05
CA VAL A 431 12.53 -26.07 -6.45
C VAL A 431 12.71 -24.95 -5.42
N HIS A 432 12.12 -23.77 -5.61
CA HIS A 432 12.26 -22.69 -4.61
C HIS A 432 11.45 -22.98 -3.33
N VAL A 433 10.33 -23.68 -3.45
CA VAL A 433 9.51 -24.15 -2.32
C VAL A 433 10.25 -25.25 -1.59
N THR A 434 10.83 -26.21 -2.32
CA THR A 434 11.72 -27.24 -1.77
C THR A 434 12.85 -26.59 -0.99
N GLY A 435 13.60 -25.66 -1.60
CA GLY A 435 14.67 -24.94 -0.92
C GLY A 435 14.20 -24.21 0.34
N ALA A 436 13.03 -23.57 0.32
CA ALA A 436 12.45 -22.92 1.50
C ALA A 436 12.14 -23.89 2.64
N ILE A 437 11.61 -25.08 2.35
CA ILE A 437 11.33 -26.11 3.36
C ILE A 437 12.64 -26.63 3.97
N PHE A 438 13.66 -26.85 3.15
CA PHE A 438 14.99 -27.25 3.62
C PHE A 438 15.66 -26.19 4.49
N MET A 439 15.62 -24.92 4.06
CA MET A 439 16.13 -23.80 4.84
C MET A 439 15.39 -23.65 6.18
N TRP A 440 14.07 -23.84 6.18
CA TRP A 440 13.26 -23.81 7.40
C TRP A 440 13.63 -24.95 8.35
N GLU A 441 13.77 -26.19 7.87
CA GLU A 441 14.11 -27.31 8.76
C GLU A 441 15.51 -27.12 9.37
N TYR A 442 16.49 -26.64 8.59
CA TYR A 442 17.79 -26.23 9.13
C TYR A 442 17.64 -25.13 10.19
N ALA A 443 16.88 -24.07 9.89
CA ALA A 443 16.69 -22.95 10.82
C ALA A 443 15.95 -23.38 12.09
N LYS A 444 15.01 -24.32 11.99
CA LYS A 444 14.30 -24.90 13.14
C LYS A 444 15.27 -25.63 14.07
N GLN A 445 16.23 -26.37 13.53
CA GLN A 445 17.23 -27.09 14.33
C GLN A 445 18.27 -26.15 14.96
N HIS A 446 18.63 -25.04 14.29
CA HIS A 446 19.79 -24.21 14.68
C HIS A 446 19.48 -22.76 15.10
N HIS A 447 18.27 -22.26 14.89
CA HIS A 447 17.91 -20.85 15.12
C HIS A 447 16.68 -20.65 16.00
N VAL A 448 15.77 -21.64 16.06
CA VAL A 448 14.55 -21.54 16.88
C VAL A 448 14.84 -21.82 18.36
N VAL A 449 15.96 -22.46 18.70
CA VAL A 449 16.36 -22.70 20.10
C VAL A 449 16.68 -21.40 20.86
N ASP A 450 16.93 -20.28 20.17
CA ASP A 450 17.30 -18.97 20.75
C ASP A 450 16.19 -17.89 20.67
N LEU A 451 14.97 -18.25 20.27
CA LEU A 451 13.83 -17.33 20.04
C LEU A 451 12.87 -17.23 21.22
#